data_AF-A0A0M4M5Z4-F1
#
_entry.id   AF-A0A0M4M5Z4-F1
#
_cell.length_a   1.000
_cell.length_b   1.000
_cell.length_c   1.000
_cell.angle_alpha   90.00
_cell.angle_beta   90.00
_cell.angle_gamma   90.00
#
_symmetry.space_group_name_H-M   'P 1'
#
loop_
_entity.id
_entity.type
_entity.pdbx_description
1 polymer ?
#
loop_
_entity_poly.entity_id
_entity_poly.type
_entity_poly.pdbx_seq_one_letter_code
_entity_poly.pdbx_strand_id
1 'polypeptide(L)'
;MVTVLRALIFVAGLFFVLMGLGFLIDPASAGMDFGMIPIGNLGRASMRADMTAFFVVAGGCLIWGGWARNGDPLLVTSALMAIAIIGRVTTLIVDGPHDAWFMPIIVESVTLILALIGSRVLPHHALTPADD
;
A
#
# COMPACT_ATOMS: atom_id res chain seq x y z
N MET A 1 -3.59 9.36 -22.30
CA MET A 1 -4.29 8.71 -21.17
C MET A 1 -3.37 7.78 -20.38
N VAL A 2 -2.74 6.78 -21.00
CA VAL A 2 -1.85 5.82 -20.31
C VAL A 2 -0.64 6.48 -19.62
N THR A 3 -0.07 7.55 -20.18
CA THR A 3 1.08 8.25 -19.56
C THR A 3 0.72 8.93 -18.24
N VAL A 4 -0.46 9.55 -18.15
CA VAL A 4 -0.93 10.22 -16.92
C VAL A 4 -1.19 9.18 -15.84
N LEU A 5 -1.88 8.08 -16.18
CA LEU A 5 -2.11 6.96 -15.26
C LEU A 5 -0.80 6.42 -14.67
N ARG A 6 0.21 6.19 -15.53
CA ARG A 6 1.53 5.72 -15.08
C ARG A 6 2.24 6.71 -14.18
N ALA A 7 2.14 8.02 -14.47
CA ALA A 7 2.72 9.06 -13.62
C ALA A 7 2.04 9.08 -12.24
N LEU A 8 0.71 8.98 -12.19
CA LEU A 8 -0.04 8.90 -10.92
C LEU A 8 0.36 7.66 -10.12
N ILE A 9 0.43 6.49 -10.77
CA ILE A 9 0.89 5.23 -10.14
C ILE A 9 2.29 5.39 -9.56
N PHE A 10 3.22 5.96 -10.34
CA PHE A 10 4.60 6.16 -9.90
C PHE A 10 4.70 7.11 -8.69
N VAL A 11 4.00 8.24 -8.74
CA VAL A 11 3.98 9.23 -7.64
C VAL A 11 3.34 8.64 -6.39
N ALA A 12 2.23 7.91 -6.52
CA ALA A 12 1.63 7.19 -5.40
C ALA A 12 2.62 6.18 -4.80
N GLY A 13 3.37 5.47 -5.64
CA GLY A 13 4.40 4.55 -5.18
C GLY A 13 5.51 5.23 -4.40
N LEU A 14 5.98 6.40 -4.85
CA LEU A 14 6.98 7.19 -4.11
C LEU A 14 6.47 7.60 -2.73
N PHE A 15 5.22 8.05 -2.63
CA PHE A 15 4.59 8.39 -1.35
C PHE A 15 4.64 7.21 -0.36
N PHE A 16 4.25 6.00 -0.79
CA PHE A 16 4.29 4.81 0.05
C PHE A 16 5.71 4.38 0.43
N VAL A 17 6.67 4.44 -0.50
CA VAL A 17 8.07 4.14 -0.16
C VAL A 17 8.59 5.10 0.91
N LEU A 18 8.32 6.41 0.78
CA LEU A 18 8.75 7.39 1.77
C LEU A 18 8.12 7.14 3.15
N MET A 19 6.84 6.76 3.19
CA MET A 19 6.16 6.36 4.42
C MET A 19 6.81 5.13 5.06
N GLY A 20 7.10 4.09 4.27
CA GLY A 20 7.78 2.89 4.74
C GLY A 20 9.19 3.18 5.25
N LEU A 21 9.94 4.07 4.58
CA LEU A 21 11.25 4.53 5.06
C LEU A 21 11.14 5.32 6.38
N GLY A 22 10.06 6.08 6.58
CA GLY A 22 9.74 6.72 7.85
C GLY A 22 9.66 5.71 8.99
N PHE A 23 8.89 4.63 8.79
CA PHE A 23 8.82 3.52 9.76
C PHE A 23 10.17 2.83 9.98
N LEU A 24 10.99 2.70 8.93
CA LEU A 24 12.31 2.09 9.05
C LEU A 24 13.28 2.94 9.86
N ILE A 25 13.24 4.27 9.74
CA ILE A 25 14.20 5.19 10.36
C ILE A 25 13.75 5.60 11.77
N ASP A 26 12.52 6.10 11.90
CA ASP A 26 11.92 6.57 13.13
C ASP A 26 10.49 6.02 13.30
N PRO A 27 10.36 4.75 13.73
CA PRO A 27 9.06 4.09 13.86
C PRO A 27 8.15 4.73 14.91
N ALA A 28 8.71 5.40 15.92
CA ALA A 28 7.91 5.99 16.99
C ALA A 28 7.17 7.24 16.48
N SER A 29 7.89 8.11 15.75
CA SER A 29 7.29 9.28 15.11
C SER A 29 6.30 8.87 14.01
N ALA A 30 6.72 7.99 13.09
CA ALA A 30 5.85 7.50 12.01
C ALA A 30 4.59 6.77 12.52
N GLY A 31 4.70 6.06 13.65
CA GLY A 31 3.59 5.36 14.27
C GLY A 31 2.48 6.28 14.79
N MET A 32 2.79 7.54 15.14
CA MET A 32 1.79 8.47 15.67
C MET A 32 0.68 8.78 14.65
N ASP A 33 1.04 8.92 13.37
CA ASP A 33 0.08 9.14 12.28
C ASP A 33 -0.88 7.96 12.09
N PHE A 34 -0.53 6.79 12.62
CA PHE A 34 -1.32 5.56 12.58
C PHE A 34 -1.97 5.21 13.93
N GLY A 35 -1.84 6.08 14.93
CA GLY A 35 -2.35 5.82 16.29
C GLY A 35 -1.61 4.69 17.01
N MET A 36 -0.37 4.40 16.63
CA MET A 36 0.42 3.31 17.19
C MET A 36 1.53 3.85 18.10
N ILE A 37 1.66 3.25 19.29
CA ILE A 37 2.74 3.53 20.25
C ILE A 37 3.57 2.24 20.44
N PRO A 38 4.87 2.25 20.13
CA PRO A 38 5.69 1.05 20.27
C PRO A 38 5.96 0.73 21.75
N ILE A 39 5.76 -0.53 22.12
CA ILE A 39 6.13 -1.04 23.46
C ILE A 39 7.60 -1.48 23.43
N GLY A 40 8.48 -0.65 24.00
CA GLY A 40 9.90 -0.95 24.17
C GLY A 40 10.65 -1.20 22.85
N ASN A 41 11.67 -2.08 22.90
CA ASN A 41 12.48 -2.41 21.72
C ASN A 41 11.72 -3.31 20.74
N LEU A 42 10.88 -4.21 21.27
CA LEU A 42 10.12 -5.16 20.46
C LEU A 42 9.11 -4.43 19.57
N GLY A 43 8.32 -3.50 20.12
CA GLY A 43 7.36 -2.72 19.33
C GLY A 43 8.04 -1.90 18.23
N ARG A 44 9.21 -1.31 18.53
CA ARG A 44 10.02 -0.61 17.51
C ARG A 44 10.53 -1.55 16.42
N ALA A 45 10.94 -2.76 16.79
CA ALA A 45 11.40 -3.77 15.83
C ALA A 45 10.26 -4.23 14.92
N SER A 46 9.08 -4.54 15.48
CA SER A 46 7.89 -4.91 14.70
C SER A 46 7.46 -3.80 13.74
N MET A 47 7.44 -2.54 14.19
CA MET A 47 7.14 -1.42 13.30
C MET A 47 8.15 -1.28 12.17
N ARG A 48 9.46 -1.36 12.46
CA ARG A 48 10.52 -1.30 11.44
C ARG A 48 10.45 -2.45 10.45
N ALA A 49 10.00 -3.63 10.87
CA ALA A 49 9.86 -4.77 10.00
C ALA A 49 8.55 -4.67 9.20
N ASP A 50 7.42 -4.74 9.89
CA ASP A 50 6.11 -5.04 9.30
C ASP A 50 5.53 -3.83 8.56
N MET A 51 5.62 -2.63 9.14
CA MET A 51 5.10 -1.42 8.49
C MET A 51 5.98 -1.01 7.31
N THR A 52 7.31 -1.10 7.46
CA THR A 52 8.23 -0.88 6.35
C THR A 52 7.97 -1.88 5.24
N ALA A 53 7.85 -3.18 5.54
CA ALA A 53 7.59 -4.21 4.54
C ALA A 53 6.29 -3.92 3.77
N PHE A 54 5.20 -3.63 4.48
CA PHE A 54 3.93 -3.30 3.86
C PHE A 54 4.04 -2.11 2.90
N PHE A 55 4.53 -0.97 3.38
CA PHE A 55 4.54 0.27 2.59
C PHE A 55 5.61 0.29 1.49
N VAL A 56 6.81 -0.24 1.75
CA VAL A 56 7.88 -0.30 0.75
C VAL A 56 7.52 -1.30 -0.35
N VAL A 57 6.92 -2.45 -0.03
CA VAL A 57 6.47 -3.39 -1.08
C VAL A 57 5.31 -2.82 -1.87
N ALA A 58 4.28 -2.27 -1.20
CA ALA A 58 3.15 -1.62 -1.88
C ALA A 58 3.62 -0.49 -2.82
N GLY A 59 4.50 0.38 -2.33
CA GLY A 59 5.05 1.50 -3.08
C GLY A 59 6.03 1.07 -4.17
N GLY A 60 6.89 0.11 -3.89
CA GLY A 60 7.86 -0.44 -4.85
C GLY A 60 7.18 -1.12 -6.03
N CYS A 61 6.11 -1.88 -5.79
CA CYS A 61 5.29 -2.50 -6.84
C CYS A 61 4.56 -1.45 -7.70
N LEU A 62 4.06 -0.36 -7.10
CA LEU A 62 3.50 0.77 -7.85
C LEU A 62 4.56 1.42 -8.75
N ILE A 63 5.73 1.76 -8.19
CA ILE A 63 6.84 2.36 -8.94
C ILE A 63 7.25 1.46 -10.10
N TRP A 64 7.45 0.16 -9.84
CA TRP A 64 7.85 -0.79 -10.86
C TRP A 64 6.78 -0.92 -11.95
N GLY A 65 5.51 -1.16 -11.59
CA GLY A 65 4.45 -1.31 -12.58
C GLY A 65 4.26 -0.06 -13.45
N GLY A 66 4.29 1.13 -12.84
CA GLY A 66 4.21 2.41 -13.55
C GLY A 66 5.41 2.66 -14.47
N TRP A 67 6.63 2.43 -13.98
CA TRP A 67 7.86 2.67 -14.72
C TRP A 67 8.05 1.67 -15.87
N ALA A 68 8.01 0.37 -15.57
CA ALA A 68 8.25 -0.72 -16.52
C ALA A 68 7.04 -1.03 -17.43
N ARG A 69 5.90 -0.35 -17.24
CA ARG A 69 4.65 -0.64 -17.97
C ARG A 69 4.19 -2.09 -17.76
N ASN A 70 4.31 -2.59 -16.54
CA ASN A 70 3.90 -3.95 -16.21
C ASN A 70 2.70 -3.93 -15.25
N GLY A 71 1.63 -4.62 -15.62
CA GLY A 71 0.43 -4.80 -14.81
C GLY A 71 0.57 -5.81 -13.67
N ASP A 72 1.54 -6.73 -13.74
CA ASP A 72 1.71 -7.80 -12.74
C ASP A 72 1.99 -7.27 -11.32
N PRO A 73 2.98 -6.37 -11.10
CA PRO A 73 3.32 -5.92 -9.75
C PRO A 73 2.17 -5.14 -9.10
N LEU A 74 1.32 -4.49 -9.88
CA LEU A 74 0.21 -3.68 -9.38
C LEU A 74 -0.86 -4.53 -8.68
N LEU A 75 -0.96 -5.82 -9.00
CA LEU A 75 -1.83 -6.75 -8.29
C LEU A 75 -1.34 -7.00 -6.86
N VAL A 76 -0.04 -6.97 -6.60
CA VAL A 76 0.53 -7.10 -5.24
C VAL A 76 0.11 -5.91 -4.38
N THR A 77 0.27 -4.68 -4.88
CA THR A 77 -0.23 -3.48 -4.20
C THR A 77 -1.74 -3.58 -3.96
N SER A 78 -2.50 -4.03 -4.96
CA SER A 78 -3.94 -4.19 -4.84
C SER A 78 -4.31 -5.18 -3.73
N ALA A 79 -3.64 -6.32 -3.64
CA ALA A 79 -3.87 -7.31 -2.58
C ALA A 79 -3.59 -6.73 -1.19
N LEU A 80 -2.47 -6.03 -1.02
CA LEU A 80 -2.10 -5.39 0.24
C LEU A 80 -3.14 -4.36 0.70
N MET A 81 -3.59 -3.48 -0.20
CA MET A 81 -4.61 -2.46 0.11
C MET A 81 -5.96 -3.10 0.43
N ALA A 82 -6.37 -4.13 -0.31
CA ALA A 82 -7.63 -4.83 -0.04
C ALA A 82 -7.63 -5.48 1.36
N ILE A 83 -6.52 -6.12 1.75
CA ILE A 83 -6.38 -6.73 3.09
C ILE A 83 -6.37 -5.65 4.19
N ALA A 84 -5.72 -4.51 3.96
CA ALA A 84 -5.74 -3.40 4.91
C ALA A 84 -7.16 -2.86 5.14
N ILE A 85 -7.94 -2.67 4.07
CA ILE A 85 -9.35 -2.27 4.16
C ILE A 85 -10.17 -3.29 4.95
N ILE A 86 -9.95 -4.60 4.75
CA ILE A 86 -10.63 -5.65 5.53
C ILE A 86 -10.34 -5.47 7.02
N GLY A 87 -9.08 -5.20 7.39
CA GLY A 87 -8.71 -4.90 8.78
C GLY A 87 -9.47 -3.68 9.33
N ARG A 88 -9.51 -2.58 8.57
CA ARG A 88 -10.23 -1.36 8.96
C ARG A 88 -11.73 -1.58 9.09
N VAL A 89 -12.36 -2.28 8.15
CA VAL A 89 -13.78 -2.63 8.19
C VAL A 89 -14.09 -3.54 9.36
N THR A 90 -13.19 -4.49 9.69
CA THR A 90 -13.33 -5.33 10.87
C THR A 90 -13.40 -4.48 12.15
N THR A 91 -12.50 -3.50 12.31
CA THR A 91 -12.56 -2.56 13.45
C THR A 91 -13.86 -1.77 13.46
N LEU A 92 -14.37 -1.29 12.32
CA LEU A 92 -15.66 -0.59 12.28
C LEU A 92 -16.84 -1.46 12.71
N ILE A 93 -16.79 -2.75 12.38
CA ILE A 93 -17.85 -3.71 12.74
C ILE A 93 -17.77 -4.09 14.21
N VAL A 94 -16.56 -4.36 14.71
CA VAL A 94 -16.32 -4.92 16.05
C VAL A 94 -16.28 -3.82 17.12
N ASP A 95 -15.55 -2.73 16.86
CA ASP A 95 -15.25 -1.67 17.82
C ASP A 95 -16.02 -0.37 17.53
N GLY A 96 -16.52 -0.20 16.30
CA GLY A 96 -17.30 0.95 15.88
C GLY A 96 -16.49 2.10 15.26
N PRO A 97 -17.17 3.16 14.78
CA PRO A 97 -16.53 4.37 14.25
C PRO A 97 -15.71 5.11 15.32
N HIS A 98 -14.54 5.60 14.94
CA HIS A 98 -13.59 6.32 15.80
C HIS A 98 -12.98 7.52 15.06
N ASP A 99 -12.27 8.41 15.75
CA ASP A 99 -11.74 9.62 15.13
C ASP A 99 -10.92 9.32 13.86
N ALA A 100 -11.23 10.05 12.79
CA ALA A 100 -10.59 9.93 11.48
C ALA A 100 -10.59 8.53 10.83
N TRP A 101 -11.48 7.62 11.25
CA TRP A 101 -11.55 6.23 10.75
C TRP A 101 -11.62 6.11 9.21
N PHE A 102 -12.25 7.08 8.55
CA PHE A 102 -12.51 7.05 7.10
C PHE A 102 -11.28 7.41 6.26
N MET A 103 -10.36 8.22 6.80
CA MET A 103 -9.22 8.74 6.03
C MET A 103 -8.29 7.62 5.51
N PRO A 104 -7.83 6.65 6.33
CA PRO A 104 -7.01 5.54 5.83
C PRO A 104 -7.77 4.70 4.80
N ILE A 105 -9.06 4.43 5.01
CA ILE A 105 -9.89 3.66 4.07
C ILE A 105 -9.95 4.37 2.71
N ILE A 106 -10.06 5.70 2.67
CA ILE A 106 -10.04 6.46 1.42
C ILE A 106 -8.70 6.29 0.70
N VAL A 107 -7.58 6.48 1.41
CA VAL A 107 -6.23 6.34 0.82
C VAL A 107 -6.01 4.93 0.27
N GLU A 108 -6.36 3.92 1.06
CA GLU A 108 -6.28 2.51 0.68
C GLU A 108 -7.17 2.21 -0.53
N SER A 109 -8.42 2.69 -0.53
CA SER A 109 -9.38 2.45 -1.62
C SER A 109 -8.97 3.13 -2.92
N VAL A 110 -8.51 4.38 -2.86
CA VAL A 110 -8.00 5.11 -4.03
C VAL A 110 -6.77 4.41 -4.59
N THR A 111 -5.84 3.99 -3.74
CA THR A 111 -4.63 3.28 -4.15
C THR A 111 -4.97 1.93 -4.78
N LEU A 112 -5.89 1.17 -4.16
CA LEU A 112 -6.40 -0.09 -4.68
C LEU A 112 -7.00 0.07 -6.07
N ILE A 113 -7.92 1.02 -6.23
CA ILE A 113 -8.59 1.27 -7.51
C ILE A 113 -7.57 1.72 -8.57
N LEU A 114 -6.65 2.61 -8.22
CA LEU A 114 -5.59 3.08 -9.11
C LEU A 114 -4.71 1.91 -9.58
N ALA A 115 -4.28 1.04 -8.66
CA ALA A 115 -3.45 -0.12 -8.97
C ALA A 115 -4.21 -1.16 -9.81
N LEU A 116 -5.48 -1.44 -9.51
CA LEU A 116 -6.31 -2.35 -10.30
C LEU A 116 -6.55 -1.83 -11.71
N ILE A 117 -6.92 -0.55 -11.87
CA ILE A 117 -7.06 0.07 -13.19
C ILE A 117 -5.72 0.02 -13.94
N GLY A 118 -4.62 0.36 -13.28
CA GLY A 118 -3.27 0.24 -13.83
C GLY A 118 -2.98 -1.17 -14.33
N SER A 119 -3.29 -2.18 -13.51
CA SER A 119 -3.09 -3.58 -13.87
C SER A 119 -3.93 -3.98 -15.08
N ARG A 120 -5.18 -3.52 -15.20
CA ARG A 120 -6.05 -3.87 -16.34
C ARG A 120 -5.68 -3.16 -17.64
N VAL A 121 -5.01 -2.03 -17.57
CA VAL A 121 -4.62 -1.23 -18.74
C VAL A 121 -3.21 -1.57 -19.23
N LEU A 122 -2.32 -1.99 -18.33
CA LEU A 122 -0.94 -2.34 -18.66
C LEU A 122 -0.79 -3.85 -18.96
N PRO A 123 0.16 -4.23 -19.82
CA PRO A 123 0.38 -5.64 -20.14
C PRO A 123 0.90 -6.44 -18.94
N HIS A 124 0.44 -7.69 -18.84
CA HIS A 124 0.93 -8.72 -17.92
C HIS A 124 1.97 -9.58 -18.63
N HIS A 125 3.01 -9.98 -17.90
CA HIS A 125 4.13 -10.76 -18.45
C HIS A 125 4.35 -12.08 -17.70
N ALA A 126 3.95 -12.17 -16.43
CA ALA A 126 4.19 -13.33 -15.59
C ALA A 126 2.90 -14.04 -15.12
N LEU A 127 1.75 -13.36 -15.12
CA LEU A 127 0.48 -13.88 -14.54
C LEU A 127 -0.54 -14.32 -15.59
N THR A 128 -0.11 -14.61 -16.82
CA THR A 128 -0.97 -15.20 -17.85
C THR A 128 -1.08 -16.71 -17.64
N PRO A 129 -2.30 -17.29 -17.63
CA PRO A 129 -2.46 -18.74 -17.65
C PRO A 129 -1.69 -19.33 -18.84
N ALA A 130 -1.03 -20.47 -18.63
CA ALA A 130 -0.49 -21.24 -19.75
C ALA A 130 -1.68 -21.76 -20.58
N ASP A 131 -1.62 -21.58 -21.91
CA ASP A 131 -2.59 -22.15 -22.84
C ASP A 131 -2.32 -23.66 -22.97
N ASP A 132 -2.69 -24.44 -21.94
CA ASP A 132 -2.65 -25.90 -21.92
C ASP A 132 -4.04 -26.50 -22.21
#